data_AF-A0A336N3I3-F1
#
_entry.id   AF-A0A336N3I3-F1
#
_cell.length_a   1.000
_cell.length_b   1.000
_cell.length_c   1.000
_cell.angle_alpha   90.00
_cell.angle_beta   90.00
_cell.angle_gamma   90.00
#
_symmetry.space_group_name_H-M   'P 1'
#
loop_
_entity.id
_entity.type
_entity.pdbx_description
1 polymer ?
#
loop_
_entity_poly.entity_id
_entity_poly.type
_entity_poly.pdbx_seq_one_letter_code
_entity_poly.pdbx_strand_id
1 'polypeptide(L)'
;MLFCASKEIKGVVEVKKLFEKAINYLQQNLELAKQQEDLQEQQDNQMALGRCYFEQAVRIKDVVEVKHLFEQAVVHYQQQLNLTQQLQDEQEQNNSLFWLGRCYFEQAIRTKNVVELKRLFDQAVARYQQQFNLAQQLQDEQEQNNALSWLGRCYFEQAIKTKDVAEAKKLFKQAIEYYKQQLELSELLKSEKETEIKNSLSLFKKYLLSYTEVGSLF
;
A
#
# COMPACT_ATOMS: atom_id res chain seq x y z
N MET A 1 -9.76 -29.18 19.35
CA MET A 1 -10.16 -27.92 18.67
C MET A 1 -10.32 -26.75 19.64
N LEU A 2 -11.05 -26.88 20.77
CA LEU A 2 -11.26 -25.78 21.74
C LEU A 2 -9.96 -25.17 22.33
N PHE A 3 -8.94 -25.99 22.60
CA PHE A 3 -7.67 -25.51 23.17
C PHE A 3 -6.88 -24.61 22.20
N CYS A 4 -6.79 -24.98 20.92
CA CYS A 4 -6.11 -24.17 19.89
C CYS A 4 -6.82 -22.84 19.66
N ALA A 5 -8.15 -22.85 19.54
CA ALA A 5 -8.95 -21.64 19.40
C ALA A 5 -8.79 -20.70 20.62
N SER A 6 -8.73 -21.27 21.84
CA SER A 6 -8.51 -20.46 23.04
C SER A 6 -7.12 -19.81 23.12
N LYS A 7 -6.09 -20.46 22.56
CA LYS A 7 -4.72 -19.94 22.52
C LYS A 7 -4.57 -18.86 21.45
N GLU A 8 -5.20 -19.04 20.29
CA GLU A 8 -5.29 -18.02 19.23
C GLU A 8 -6.03 -16.77 19.72
N ILE A 9 -7.18 -16.93 20.38
CA ILE A 9 -7.95 -15.81 20.93
C ILE A 9 -7.14 -15.06 22.00
N LYS A 10 -6.45 -15.77 22.90
CA LYS A 10 -5.58 -15.15 23.91
C LYS A 10 -4.44 -14.35 23.27
N GLY A 11 -3.78 -14.90 22.25
CA GLY A 11 -2.71 -14.21 21.53
C GLY A 11 -3.18 -12.95 20.82
N VAL A 12 -4.36 -12.99 20.18
CA VAL A 12 -4.96 -11.81 19.51
C VAL A 12 -5.29 -10.70 20.52
N VAL A 13 -5.86 -11.05 21.67
CA VAL A 13 -6.20 -10.07 22.73
C VAL A 13 -4.94 -9.43 23.32
N GLU A 14 -3.88 -10.22 23.53
CA GLU A 14 -2.61 -9.71 24.06
C GLU A 14 -1.90 -8.78 23.08
N VAL A 15 -1.85 -9.15 21.79
CA VAL A 15 -1.29 -8.30 20.73
C VAL A 15 -2.07 -6.99 20.60
N LYS A 16 -3.40 -7.02 20.66
CA LYS A 16 -4.23 -5.80 20.63
C LYS A 16 -3.88 -4.84 21.77
N LYS A 17 -3.73 -5.35 23.00
CA LYS A 17 -3.33 -4.55 24.16
C LYS A 17 -1.93 -3.95 24.01
N LEU A 18 -1.00 -4.64 23.35
CA LEU A 18 0.34 -4.11 23.09
C LEU A 18 0.28 -2.93 22.10
N PHE A 19 -0.52 -3.03 21.04
CA PHE A 19 -0.75 -1.91 20.12
C PHE A 19 -1.39 -0.72 20.83
N GLU A 20 -2.42 -0.94 21.65
CA GLU A 20 -3.07 0.14 22.43
C GLU A 20 -2.07 0.86 23.33
N LYS A 21 -1.20 0.12 24.03
CA LYS A 21 -0.13 0.72 24.85
C LYS A 21 0.86 1.52 24.02
N ALA A 22 1.32 0.96 22.89
CA ALA A 22 2.27 1.63 22.00
C ALA A 22 1.67 2.93 21.43
N ILE A 23 0.43 2.88 20.96
CA ILE A 23 -0.30 4.05 20.43
C ILE A 23 -0.43 5.13 21.50
N ASN A 24 -0.85 4.78 22.72
CA ASN A 24 -0.96 5.76 23.81
C ASN A 24 0.38 6.43 24.13
N TYR A 25 1.46 5.66 24.18
CA TYR A 25 2.81 6.19 24.42
C TYR A 25 3.27 7.13 23.30
N LEU A 26 3.10 6.72 22.04
CA LEU A 26 3.47 7.52 20.88
C LEU A 26 2.62 8.80 20.76
N GLN A 27 1.34 8.77 21.13
CA GLN A 27 0.49 9.96 21.19
C GLN A 27 1.00 10.96 22.23
N GLN A 28 1.40 10.48 23.42
CA GLN A 28 1.99 11.36 24.45
C GLN A 28 3.29 11.98 23.97
N ASN A 29 4.17 11.19 23.36
CA ASN A 29 5.42 11.69 22.80
C ASN A 29 5.21 12.68 21.67
N LEU A 30 4.22 12.44 20.80
CA LEU A 30 3.86 13.39 19.74
C LEU A 30 3.42 14.74 20.31
N GLU A 31 2.63 14.75 21.39
CA GLU A 31 2.23 16.00 22.05
C GLU A 31 3.40 16.72 22.71
N LEU A 32 4.34 15.98 23.32
CA LEU A 32 5.58 16.55 23.85
C LEU A 32 6.45 17.17 22.74
N ALA A 33 6.62 16.46 21.62
CA ALA A 33 7.38 16.94 20.47
C ALA A 33 6.74 18.21 19.87
N LYS A 34 5.40 18.29 19.80
CA LYS A 34 4.69 19.52 19.41
C LYS A 34 4.95 20.68 20.36
N GLN A 35 4.94 20.45 21.68
CA GLN A 35 5.23 21.48 22.69
C GLN A 35 6.66 22.00 22.60
N GLN A 36 7.59 21.13 22.21
CA GLN A 36 9.01 21.47 22.02
C GLN A 36 9.30 22.01 20.61
N GLU A 37 8.29 22.05 19.73
CA GLU A 37 8.43 22.40 18.32
C GLU A 37 9.47 21.52 17.58
N ASP A 38 9.70 20.29 18.06
CA ASP A 38 10.62 19.34 17.44
C ASP A 38 9.92 18.64 16.27
N LEU A 39 10.20 19.13 15.05
CA LEU A 39 9.60 18.58 13.82
C LEU A 39 10.09 17.17 13.50
N GLN A 40 11.33 16.82 13.86
CA GLN A 40 11.89 15.51 13.60
C GLN A 40 11.22 14.46 14.51
N GLU A 41 11.13 14.76 15.80
CA GLU A 41 10.46 13.86 16.74
C GLU A 41 8.94 13.76 16.45
N GLN A 42 8.31 14.84 15.98
CA GLN A 42 6.94 14.76 15.46
C GLN A 42 6.86 13.80 14.27
N GLN A 43 7.78 13.89 13.30
CA GLN A 43 7.78 13.04 12.11
C GLN A 43 7.97 11.56 12.46
N ASP A 44 8.87 11.25 13.39
CA ASP A 44 9.13 9.88 13.84
C ASP A 44 7.92 9.28 14.57
N ASN A 45 7.28 10.06 15.46
CA ASN A 45 6.08 9.60 16.16
C ASN A 45 4.90 9.41 15.19
N GLN A 46 4.72 10.28 14.19
CA GLN A 46 3.69 10.11 13.17
C GLN A 46 3.92 8.82 12.35
N MET A 47 5.16 8.55 11.92
CA MET A 47 5.50 7.31 11.24
C MET A 47 5.17 6.09 12.11
N ALA A 48 5.58 6.10 13.37
CA ALA A 48 5.38 5.00 14.30
C ALA A 48 3.89 4.74 14.57
N LEU A 49 3.09 5.80 14.76
CA LEU A 49 1.64 5.71 14.92
C LEU A 49 0.98 5.12 13.68
N GLY A 50 1.31 5.64 12.50
CA GLY A 50 0.82 5.11 11.22
C GLY A 50 1.09 3.61 11.09
N ARG A 51 2.30 3.19 11.45
CA ARG A 51 2.71 1.78 11.42
C ARG A 51 1.97 0.92 12.45
N CYS A 52 1.77 1.41 13.68
CA CYS A 52 0.99 0.68 14.68
C CYS A 52 -0.45 0.44 14.21
N TYR A 53 -1.13 1.47 13.70
CA TYR A 53 -2.48 1.34 13.18
C TYR A 53 -2.57 0.40 11.97
N PHE A 54 -1.63 0.54 11.01
CA PHE A 54 -1.57 -0.34 9.84
C PHE A 54 -1.37 -1.82 10.23
N GLU A 55 -0.37 -2.09 11.08
CA GLU A 55 -0.05 -3.45 11.53
C GLU A 55 -1.20 -4.08 12.32
N GLN A 56 -1.92 -3.28 13.12
CA GLN A 56 -3.12 -3.74 13.80
C GLN A 56 -4.23 -4.07 12.80
N ALA A 57 -4.46 -3.21 11.81
CA ALA A 57 -5.51 -3.38 10.80
C ALA A 57 -5.34 -4.68 9.99
N VAL A 58 -4.11 -5.03 9.60
CA VAL A 58 -3.87 -6.25 8.80
C VAL A 58 -4.00 -7.56 9.59
N ARG A 59 -4.04 -7.50 10.93
CA ARG A 59 -4.07 -8.68 11.82
C ARG A 59 -5.47 -9.07 12.30
N ILE A 60 -6.45 -8.18 12.20
CA ILE A 60 -7.82 -8.43 12.68
C ILE A 60 -8.78 -8.64 11.51
N LYS A 61 -9.93 -9.24 11.79
CA LYS A 61 -10.94 -9.60 10.76
C LYS A 61 -12.21 -8.75 10.81
N ASP A 62 -12.42 -8.01 11.90
CA ASP A 62 -13.59 -7.17 12.05
C ASP A 62 -13.56 -6.03 11.03
N VAL A 63 -14.49 -6.02 10.08
CA VAL A 63 -14.45 -5.11 8.93
C VAL A 63 -14.57 -3.64 9.36
N VAL A 64 -15.36 -3.36 10.40
CA VAL A 64 -15.57 -1.99 10.88
C VAL A 64 -14.31 -1.49 11.57
N GLU A 65 -13.74 -2.31 12.45
CA GLU A 65 -12.50 -1.99 13.16
C GLU A 65 -11.32 -1.84 12.19
N VAL A 66 -11.17 -2.76 11.22
CA VAL A 66 -10.13 -2.70 10.18
C VAL A 66 -10.21 -1.38 9.40
N LYS A 67 -11.41 -0.97 8.99
CA LYS A 67 -11.59 0.27 8.25
C LYS A 67 -11.15 1.48 9.07
N HIS A 68 -11.59 1.56 10.32
CA HIS A 68 -11.20 2.63 11.23
C HIS A 68 -9.68 2.68 11.44
N LEU A 69 -9.03 1.53 11.65
CA LEU A 69 -7.58 1.47 11.84
C LEU A 69 -6.81 1.93 10.60
N PHE A 70 -7.25 1.56 9.40
CA PHE A 70 -6.62 2.07 8.18
C PHE A 70 -6.84 3.58 7.99
N GLU A 71 -8.01 4.11 8.35
CA GLU A 71 -8.27 5.55 8.34
C GLU A 71 -7.32 6.29 9.30
N GLN A 72 -7.08 5.77 10.51
CA GLN A 72 -6.09 6.31 11.44
C GLN A 72 -4.67 6.24 10.88
N ALA A 73 -4.28 5.10 10.28
CA ALA A 73 -2.97 4.96 9.65
C ALA A 73 -2.76 6.02 8.55
N VAL A 74 -3.76 6.24 7.69
CA VAL A 74 -3.73 7.27 6.65
C VAL A 74 -3.55 8.67 7.23
N VAL A 75 -4.24 9.02 8.31
CA VAL A 75 -4.10 10.33 8.97
C VAL A 75 -2.66 10.56 9.41
N HIS A 76 -2.05 9.57 10.08
CA HIS A 76 -0.70 9.67 10.59
C HIS A 76 0.35 9.71 9.47
N TYR A 77 0.24 8.86 8.45
CA TYR A 77 1.15 8.90 7.30
C TYR A 77 1.00 10.19 6.46
N GLN A 78 -0.19 10.79 6.41
CA GLN A 78 -0.37 12.09 5.75
C GLN A 78 0.26 13.23 6.56
N GLN A 79 0.21 13.16 7.90
CA GLN A 79 0.94 14.11 8.75
C GLN A 79 2.46 13.92 8.62
N GLN A 80 2.94 12.68 8.60
CA GLN A 80 4.35 12.36 8.33
C GLN A 80 4.78 12.99 6.99
N LEU A 81 4.03 12.77 5.91
CA LEU A 81 4.35 13.35 4.59
C LEU A 81 4.46 14.88 4.63
N ASN A 82 3.56 15.55 5.36
CA ASN A 82 3.61 17.01 5.48
C ASN A 82 4.84 17.48 6.26
N LEU A 83 5.26 16.74 7.30
CA LEU A 83 6.45 17.04 8.09
C LEU A 83 7.73 16.78 7.30
N THR A 84 7.82 15.67 6.56
CA THR A 84 8.98 15.34 5.74
C THR A 84 9.17 16.33 4.59
N GLN A 85 8.08 16.90 4.06
CA GLN A 85 8.13 18.04 3.13
C GLN A 85 8.67 19.32 3.77
N GLN A 86 8.28 19.62 5.01
CA GLN A 86 8.80 20.78 5.76
C GLN A 86 10.28 20.61 6.09
N LEU A 87 10.69 19.39 6.45
CA LEU A 87 12.07 19.02 6.75
C LEU A 87 12.94 18.84 5.50
N GLN A 88 12.33 18.81 4.31
CA GLN A 88 13.00 18.50 3.03
C GLN A 88 13.67 17.11 3.05
N ASP A 89 13.10 16.16 3.80
CA ASP A 89 13.56 14.77 3.85
C ASP A 89 12.88 13.97 2.73
N GLU A 90 13.52 13.89 1.58
CA GLU A 90 13.00 13.23 0.39
C GLU A 90 12.91 11.70 0.56
N GLN A 91 13.77 11.11 1.39
CA GLN A 91 13.75 9.68 1.69
C GLN A 91 12.50 9.33 2.51
N GLU A 92 12.21 10.10 3.56
CA GLU A 92 11.03 9.88 4.39
C GLU A 92 9.73 10.34 3.69
N GLN A 93 9.81 11.26 2.71
CA GLN A 93 8.71 11.50 1.77
C GLN A 93 8.37 10.25 0.96
N ASN A 94 9.36 9.58 0.36
CA ASN A 94 9.15 8.31 -0.35
C ASN A 94 8.52 7.24 0.56
N ASN A 95 9.03 7.08 1.78
CA ASN A 95 8.49 6.15 2.77
C ASN A 95 7.01 6.46 3.11
N SER A 96 6.69 7.72 3.36
CA SER A 96 5.32 8.17 3.65
C SER A 96 4.36 7.88 2.48
N LEU A 97 4.80 8.15 1.24
CA LEU A 97 4.01 7.89 0.03
C LEU A 97 3.75 6.41 -0.17
N PHE A 98 4.77 5.57 0.03
CA PHE A 98 4.65 4.11 0.00
C PHE A 98 3.58 3.61 0.98
N TRP A 99 3.63 4.04 2.24
CA TRP A 99 2.70 3.59 3.26
C TRP A 99 1.28 4.10 3.06
N LEU A 100 1.10 5.33 2.59
CA LEU A 100 -0.22 5.84 2.17
C LEU A 100 -0.79 5.00 1.04
N GLY A 101 0.00 4.72 -0.01
CA GLY A 101 -0.40 3.85 -1.11
C GLY A 101 -0.82 2.47 -0.61
N ARG A 102 -0.04 1.91 0.32
CA ARG A 102 -0.30 0.58 0.89
C ARG A 102 -1.57 0.56 1.74
N CYS A 103 -1.84 1.60 2.54
CA CYS A 103 -3.08 1.72 3.31
C CYS A 103 -4.31 1.71 2.40
N TYR A 104 -4.28 2.46 1.29
CA TYR A 104 -5.39 2.50 0.35
C TYR A 104 -5.55 1.18 -0.42
N PHE A 105 -4.44 0.59 -0.89
CA PHE A 105 -4.44 -0.71 -1.57
C PHE A 105 -5.06 -1.81 -0.68
N GLU A 106 -4.63 -1.89 0.58
CA GLU A 106 -5.11 -2.86 1.55
C GLU A 106 -6.62 -2.68 1.85
N GLN A 107 -7.11 -1.44 1.95
CA GLN A 107 -8.55 -1.19 2.03
C GLN A 107 -9.29 -1.61 0.75
N ALA A 108 -8.73 -1.32 -0.43
CA ALA A 108 -9.34 -1.60 -1.73
C ALA A 108 -9.56 -3.11 -1.94
N ILE A 109 -8.58 -3.94 -1.56
CA ILE A 109 -8.70 -5.39 -1.73
C ILE A 109 -9.67 -6.04 -0.73
N ARG A 110 -10.00 -5.36 0.38
CA ARG A 110 -10.93 -5.86 1.42
C ARG A 110 -12.38 -5.42 1.21
N THR A 111 -12.62 -4.26 0.61
CA THR A 111 -14.00 -3.79 0.41
C THR A 111 -14.75 -4.59 -0.66
N LYS A 112 -16.07 -4.72 -0.47
CA LYS A 112 -17.00 -5.30 -1.45
C LYS A 112 -17.79 -4.21 -2.19
N ASN A 113 -17.68 -2.96 -1.76
CA ASN A 113 -18.35 -1.84 -2.40
C ASN A 113 -17.53 -1.41 -3.63
N VAL A 114 -18.11 -1.54 -4.82
CA VAL A 114 -17.41 -1.27 -6.09
C VAL A 114 -17.00 0.20 -6.23
N VAL A 115 -17.82 1.13 -5.74
CA VAL A 115 -17.51 2.57 -5.78
C VAL A 115 -16.34 2.89 -4.86
N GLU A 116 -16.37 2.35 -3.64
CA GLU A 116 -15.29 2.51 -2.68
C GLU A 116 -13.99 1.84 -3.16
N LEU A 117 -14.10 0.64 -3.72
CA LEU A 117 -12.97 -0.10 -4.32
C LEU A 117 -12.26 0.73 -5.37
N LYS A 118 -13.01 1.30 -6.33
CA LYS A 118 -12.42 2.11 -7.39
C LYS A 118 -11.73 3.35 -6.80
N ARG A 119 -12.42 4.07 -5.92
CA ARG A 119 -11.85 5.25 -5.24
C ARG A 119 -10.56 4.93 -4.49
N LEU A 120 -10.51 3.80 -3.78
CA LEU A 120 -9.33 3.40 -3.01
C LEU A 120 -8.16 2.98 -3.92
N PHE A 121 -8.42 2.26 -5.02
CA PHE A 121 -7.36 1.99 -6.00
C PHE A 121 -6.85 3.27 -6.66
N ASP A 122 -7.74 4.21 -7.03
CA ASP A 122 -7.34 5.51 -7.58
C ASP A 122 -6.45 6.28 -6.59
N GLN A 123 -6.79 6.26 -5.29
CA GLN A 123 -5.95 6.85 -4.25
C GLN A 123 -4.60 6.14 -4.10
N ALA A 124 -4.56 4.81 -4.12
CA ALA A 124 -3.32 4.06 -4.04
C ALA A 124 -2.39 4.38 -5.23
N VAL A 125 -2.94 4.34 -6.45
CA VAL A 125 -2.24 4.69 -7.69
C VAL A 125 -1.69 6.12 -7.61
N ALA A 126 -2.47 7.08 -7.14
CA ALA A 126 -2.01 8.47 -7.00
C ALA A 126 -0.77 8.59 -6.08
N ARG A 127 -0.72 7.83 -4.98
CA ARG A 127 0.43 7.85 -4.05
C ARG A 127 1.65 7.15 -4.62
N TYR A 128 1.48 6.00 -5.26
CA TYR A 128 2.59 5.31 -5.90
C TYR A 128 3.12 6.08 -7.13
N GLN A 129 2.27 6.83 -7.83
CA GLN A 129 2.73 7.71 -8.91
C GLN A 129 3.52 8.91 -8.38
N GLN A 130 3.10 9.49 -7.24
CA GLN A 130 3.90 10.52 -6.55
C GLN A 130 5.25 9.96 -6.11
N GLN A 131 5.30 8.75 -5.54
CA GLN A 131 6.54 8.07 -5.15
C GLN A 131 7.43 7.85 -6.37
N PHE A 132 6.89 7.33 -7.48
CA PHE A 132 7.65 7.11 -8.71
C PHE A 132 8.26 8.41 -9.23
N ASN A 133 7.48 9.49 -9.29
CA ASN A 133 7.96 10.78 -9.77
C ASN A 133 9.07 11.34 -8.88
N LEU A 134 8.94 11.22 -7.55
CA LEU A 134 9.98 11.62 -6.61
C LEU A 134 11.24 10.78 -6.82
N ALA A 135 11.13 9.45 -6.86
CA ALA A 135 12.26 8.57 -7.10
C ALA A 135 12.95 8.83 -8.45
N GLN A 136 12.22 9.24 -9.49
CA GLN A 136 12.81 9.71 -10.76
C GLN A 136 13.62 10.99 -10.59
N GLN A 137 13.11 11.96 -9.84
CA GLN A 137 13.82 13.22 -9.55
C GLN A 137 15.12 12.95 -8.79
N LEU A 138 15.10 12.00 -7.86
CA LEU A 138 16.25 11.59 -7.05
C LEU A 138 17.20 10.64 -7.77
N GLN A 139 16.84 10.15 -8.96
CA GLN A 139 17.54 9.07 -9.65
C GLN A 139 17.68 7.81 -8.78
N ASP A 140 16.72 7.57 -7.88
CA ASP A 140 16.65 6.38 -7.05
C ASP A 140 15.96 5.26 -7.82
N GLU A 141 16.76 4.45 -8.50
CA GLU A 141 16.28 3.36 -9.35
C GLU A 141 15.60 2.24 -8.53
N GLN A 142 15.98 2.09 -7.25
CA GLN A 142 15.39 1.10 -6.36
C GLN A 142 13.96 1.51 -5.96
N GLU A 143 13.76 2.78 -5.60
CA GLU A 143 12.42 3.29 -5.27
C GLU A 143 11.54 3.44 -6.51
N GLN A 144 12.12 3.75 -7.68
CA GLN A 144 11.41 3.68 -8.96
C GLN A 144 10.89 2.25 -9.21
N ASN A 145 11.74 1.24 -9.03
CA ASN A 145 11.33 -0.16 -9.20
C ASN A 145 10.22 -0.57 -8.23
N ASN A 146 10.33 -0.15 -6.97
CA ASN A 146 9.32 -0.40 -5.94
C ASN A 146 7.97 0.25 -6.33
N ALA A 147 7.96 1.52 -6.72
CA ALA A 147 6.74 2.22 -7.13
C ALA A 147 6.09 1.59 -8.37
N LEU A 148 6.87 1.22 -9.39
CA LEU A 148 6.38 0.52 -10.59
C LEU A 148 5.71 -0.82 -10.26
N SER A 149 6.31 -1.60 -9.35
CA SER A 149 5.75 -2.86 -8.86
C SER A 149 4.36 -2.65 -8.24
N TRP A 150 4.23 -1.64 -7.36
CA TRP A 150 2.96 -1.35 -6.69
C TRP A 150 1.90 -0.76 -7.62
N LEU A 151 2.29 0.09 -8.57
CA LEU A 151 1.38 0.60 -9.61
C LEU A 151 0.79 -0.56 -10.41
N GLY A 152 1.65 -1.45 -10.93
CA GLY A 152 1.20 -2.62 -11.65
C GLY A 152 0.30 -3.53 -10.81
N ARG A 153 0.63 -3.73 -9.53
CA ARG A 153 -0.18 -4.53 -8.60
C ARG A 153 -1.55 -3.91 -8.33
N CYS A 154 -1.65 -2.58 -8.20
CA CYS A 154 -2.92 -1.88 -8.05
C CYS A 154 -3.84 -2.16 -9.24
N TYR A 155 -3.35 -1.95 -10.46
CA TYR A 155 -4.13 -2.20 -11.68
C TYR A 155 -4.52 -3.66 -11.85
N PHE A 156 -3.62 -4.60 -11.52
CA PHE A 156 -3.91 -6.04 -11.60
C PHE A 156 -5.03 -6.47 -10.64
N GLU A 157 -4.95 -6.08 -9.37
CA GLU A 157 -5.95 -6.43 -8.36
C GLU A 157 -7.30 -5.76 -8.62
N GLN A 158 -7.28 -4.51 -9.11
CA GLN A 158 -8.49 -3.83 -9.57
C GLN A 158 -9.13 -4.58 -10.75
N ALA A 159 -8.33 -5.05 -11.71
CA ALA A 159 -8.82 -5.80 -12.87
C ALA A 159 -9.54 -7.09 -12.45
N ILE A 160 -8.96 -7.88 -11.54
CA ILE A 160 -9.56 -9.13 -11.06
C ILE A 160 -10.90 -8.90 -10.35
N LYS A 161 -11.02 -7.79 -9.62
CA LYS A 161 -12.23 -7.44 -8.87
C LYS A 161 -13.29 -6.74 -9.73
N THR A 162 -12.93 -6.29 -10.93
CA THR A 162 -13.83 -5.59 -11.84
C THR A 162 -14.67 -6.60 -12.62
N LYS A 163 -16.00 -6.45 -12.54
CA LYS A 163 -16.95 -7.33 -13.25
C LYS A 163 -17.12 -6.96 -14.72
N ASP A 164 -16.88 -5.70 -15.07
CA ASP A 164 -16.95 -5.24 -16.44
C ASP A 164 -15.73 -5.73 -17.22
N VAL A 165 -15.96 -6.58 -18.22
CA VAL A 165 -14.89 -7.22 -19.02
C VAL A 165 -14.07 -6.20 -19.80
N ALA A 166 -14.70 -5.14 -20.32
CA ALA A 166 -13.99 -4.12 -21.11
C ALA A 166 -13.08 -3.29 -20.20
N GLU A 167 -13.54 -2.93 -19.02
CA GLU A 167 -12.75 -2.21 -18.03
C GLU A 167 -11.63 -3.09 -17.46
N ALA A 168 -11.91 -4.34 -17.09
CA ALA A 168 -10.91 -5.29 -16.63
C ALA A 168 -9.77 -5.47 -17.66
N LYS A 169 -10.10 -5.54 -18.96
CA LYS A 169 -9.10 -5.58 -20.05
C LYS A 169 -8.22 -4.34 -20.07
N LYS A 170 -8.78 -3.14 -19.88
CA LYS A 170 -7.99 -1.89 -19.83
C LYS A 170 -7.04 -1.90 -18.63
N LEU A 171 -7.54 -2.29 -17.47
CA LEU A 171 -6.74 -2.37 -16.24
C LEU A 171 -5.62 -3.41 -16.36
N PHE A 172 -5.88 -4.59 -16.92
CA PHE A 172 -4.80 -5.58 -17.18
C PHE A 172 -3.73 -5.05 -18.14
N LYS A 173 -4.11 -4.29 -19.17
CA LYS A 173 -3.13 -3.64 -20.06
C LYS A 173 -2.26 -2.64 -19.32
N GLN A 174 -2.85 -1.84 -18.42
CA GLN A 174 -2.09 -0.91 -17.57
C GLN A 174 -1.14 -1.66 -16.62
N ALA A 175 -1.60 -2.74 -15.99
CA ALA A 175 -0.74 -3.57 -15.13
C ALA A 175 0.47 -4.13 -15.89
N ILE A 176 0.24 -4.66 -17.10
CA ILE A 176 1.31 -5.17 -17.98
C ILE A 176 2.30 -4.06 -18.33
N GLU A 177 1.83 -2.84 -18.61
CA GLU A 177 2.69 -1.72 -18.97
C GLU A 177 3.63 -1.33 -17.83
N TYR A 178 3.13 -1.20 -16.61
CA TYR A 178 3.98 -0.90 -15.45
C TYR A 178 5.00 -2.02 -15.16
N TYR A 179 4.61 -3.29 -15.30
CA TYR A 179 5.55 -4.40 -15.11
C TYR A 179 6.58 -4.51 -16.25
N LYS A 180 6.29 -4.03 -17.45
CA LYS A 180 7.30 -3.91 -18.52
C LYS A 180 8.32 -2.83 -18.18
N GLN A 181 7.86 -1.65 -17.76
CA GLN A 181 8.76 -0.58 -17.31
C GLN A 181 9.63 -1.06 -16.13
N GLN A 182 9.03 -1.80 -15.19
CA GLN A 182 9.77 -2.40 -14.08
C GLN A 182 10.82 -3.40 -14.58
N LEU A 183 10.48 -4.23 -15.58
CA LEU A 183 11.42 -5.19 -16.15
C LEU A 183 12.59 -4.49 -16.86
N GLU A 184 12.31 -3.50 -17.69
CA GLU A 184 13.32 -2.71 -18.41
C GLU A 184 14.31 -2.07 -17.43
N LEU A 185 13.79 -1.48 -16.34
CA LEU A 185 14.63 -0.95 -15.27
C LEU A 185 15.43 -2.06 -14.58
N SER A 186 14.80 -3.17 -14.21
CA SER A 186 15.50 -4.30 -13.56
C SER A 186 16.60 -4.92 -14.42
N GLU A 187 16.41 -5.00 -15.74
CA GLU A 187 17.41 -5.50 -16.69
C GLU A 187 18.59 -4.53 -16.81
N LEU A 188 18.34 -3.23 -16.81
CA LEU A 188 19.39 -2.21 -16.77
C LEU A 188 20.27 -2.36 -15.51
N LEU A 189 19.63 -2.65 -14.37
CA LEU A 189 20.29 -2.82 -13.07
C LEU A 189 20.90 -4.20 -12.84
N LYS A 190 20.69 -5.16 -13.75
CA LYS A 190 21.04 -6.58 -13.56
C LYS A 190 20.48 -7.16 -12.26
N SER A 191 19.24 -6.80 -11.96
CA SER A 191 18.56 -7.19 -10.73
C SER A 191 18.18 -8.67 -10.75
N GLU A 192 18.34 -9.35 -9.61
CA GLU A 192 17.91 -10.75 -9.45
C GLU A 192 16.38 -10.93 -9.57
N LYS A 193 15.61 -9.84 -9.50
CA LYS A 193 14.14 -9.85 -9.56
C LYS A 193 13.55 -10.05 -10.95
N GLU A 194 14.38 -10.05 -12.01
CA GLU A 194 13.89 -10.21 -13.39
C GLU A 194 12.97 -11.41 -13.58
N THR A 195 13.32 -12.55 -12.97
CA THR A 195 12.53 -13.79 -13.10
C THR A 195 11.14 -13.63 -12.47
N GLU A 196 11.03 -12.96 -11.33
CA GLU A 196 9.75 -12.70 -10.66
C GLU A 196 8.85 -11.77 -11.48
N ILE A 197 9.45 -10.74 -12.08
CA ILE A 197 8.76 -9.78 -12.94
C ILE A 197 8.26 -10.48 -14.22
N LYS A 198 9.10 -11.32 -14.85
CA LYS A 198 8.75 -12.13 -16.02
C LYS A 198 7.60 -13.11 -15.71
N ASN A 199 7.62 -13.74 -14.53
CA ASN A 199 6.53 -14.62 -14.07
C ASN A 199 5.21 -13.84 -13.87
N SER A 200 5.27 -12.66 -13.26
CA SER A 200 4.10 -11.80 -13.06
C SER A 200 3.51 -11.35 -14.40
N LEU A 201 4.35 -10.91 -15.35
CA LEU A 201 3.93 -10.56 -16.71
C LEU A 201 3.26 -11.73 -17.44
N SER A 202 3.81 -12.95 -17.30
CA SER A 202 3.21 -14.16 -17.87
C SER A 202 1.81 -14.42 -17.30
N LEU A 203 1.66 -14.31 -15.97
CA LEU A 203 0.38 -14.44 -15.29
C LEU A 203 -0.64 -13.42 -15.80
N PHE A 204 -0.25 -12.15 -15.91
CA PHE A 204 -1.16 -11.08 -16.32
C PHE A 204 -1.60 -11.22 -17.78
N LYS A 205 -0.68 -11.63 -18.66
CA LYS A 205 -1.01 -11.96 -20.06
C LYS A 205 -2.01 -13.11 -20.15
N LYS A 206 -1.86 -14.14 -19.31
CA LYS A 206 -2.82 -15.26 -19.24
C LYS A 206 -4.21 -14.80 -18.80
N TYR A 207 -4.29 -13.92 -17.78
CA TYR A 207 -5.57 -13.32 -17.38
C TYR A 207 -6.16 -12.45 -18.51
N LEU A 208 -5.35 -11.62 -19.17
CA LEU A 208 -5.85 -10.81 -20.27
C LEU A 208 -6.44 -11.66 -21.42
N LEU A 209 -5.77 -12.78 -21.74
CA LEU A 209 -6.22 -13.73 -22.77
C LEU A 209 -7.57 -14.39 -22.42
N SER A 210 -7.76 -14.82 -21.16
CA SER A 210 -9.03 -15.43 -20.77
C SER A 210 -10.20 -14.46 -20.90
N TYR A 211 -9.99 -13.17 -20.66
CA TYR A 211 -11.03 -12.15 -20.87
C TYR A 211 -11.25 -11.85 -22.36
N THR A 212 -10.27 -12.09 -23.24
CA THR A 212 -10.47 -11.97 -24.70
C THR A 212 -11.29 -13.12 -25.27
N GLU A 213 -11.07 -14.35 -24.81
CA GLU A 213 -11.77 -15.55 -25.29
C GLU A 213 -13.24 -15.59 -24.83
N VAL A 214 -13.55 -15.11 -23.62
CA VAL A 214 -14.94 -15.01 -23.12
C VAL A 214 -15.76 -13.97 -23.91
N GLY A 215 -15.11 -12.96 -24.50
CA GLY A 215 -15.76 -11.96 -25.34
C GLY A 215 -16.06 -12.41 -26.77
N SER A 216 -15.56 -13.58 -27.21
CA SER A 216 -15.78 -14.14 -28.55
C SER A 216 -16.85 -15.23 -28.61
N LEU A 217 -17.63 -15.42 -27.54
CA LEU A 217 -18.70 -16.43 -27.44
C LEU A 217 -20.13 -15.86 -27.57
N PHE A 218 -20.27 -14.62 -28.05
CA PHE A 218 -21.54 -14.01 -28.43
C PHE A 218 -21.38 -13.30 -29.79
#